data_AF-A0A813V710-F1
#
_entry.id   AF-A0A813V710-F1
#
_cell.length_a   1.000
_cell.length_b   1.000
_cell.length_c   1.000
_cell.angle_alpha   90.00
_cell.angle_beta   90.00
_cell.angle_gamma   90.00
#
_symmetry.space_group_name_H-M   'P 1'
#
loop_
_entity.id
_entity.type
_entity.pdbx_description
1 polymer ?
#
loop_
_entity_poly.entity_id
_entity_poly.type
_entity_poly.pdbx_seq_one_letter_code
_entity_poly.pdbx_strand_id
1 'polypeptide(L)'
;MIIICCNTVVNTLECYVCEQQEGNDDKCIKTVRMCQRHEDTCATLTLWTTPHEWTPRGERRHYISKGCDTRDVCTRRNENLT
;
A
#
# COMPACT_ATOMS: atom_id res chain seq x y z
N MET A 1 -44.46 -10.87 -9.70
CA MET A 1 -43.01 -10.98 -9.44
C MET A 1 -42.64 -9.90 -8.44
N ILE A 2 -42.21 -10.28 -7.24
CA ILE A 2 -41.79 -9.34 -6.21
C ILE A 2 -40.32 -8.99 -6.49
N ILE A 3 -40.06 -7.75 -6.90
CA ILE A 3 -38.70 -7.20 -6.99
C ILE A 3 -38.28 -6.91 -5.55
N ILE A 4 -37.47 -7.79 -4.98
CA ILE A 4 -36.82 -7.56 -3.69
C ILE A 4 -35.66 -6.59 -3.94
N CYS A 5 -35.91 -5.29 -3.73
CA CYS A 5 -34.85 -4.29 -3.61
C CYS A 5 -34.16 -4.46 -2.25
N CYS A 6 -33.39 -5.53 -2.08
CA CYS A 6 -32.47 -5.64 -0.95
C CYS A 6 -31.32 -4.66 -1.23
N ASN A 7 -31.35 -3.49 -0.60
CA ASN A 7 -30.28 -2.49 -0.67
C ASN A 7 -29.05 -3.05 0.07
N THR A 8 -28.30 -3.96 -0.56
CA THR A 8 -27.01 -4.40 -0.03
C THR A 8 -25.97 -3.34 -0.40
N VAL A 9 -25.44 -2.65 0.61
CA VAL A 9 -24.28 -1.77 0.43
C VAL A 9 -23.07 -2.66 0.24
N VAL A 10 -22.55 -2.74 -0.98
CA VAL A 10 -21.29 -3.45 -1.27
C VAL A 10 -20.15 -2.49 -1.00
N ASN A 11 -19.41 -2.72 0.08
CA ASN A 11 -18.17 -2.00 0.34
C ASN A 11 -17.04 -2.66 -0.45
N THR A 12 -16.42 -1.91 -1.36
CA THR A 12 -15.20 -2.33 -2.06
C THR A 12 -14.00 -1.83 -1.29
N LEU A 13 -12.94 -2.63 -1.20
CA LEU A 13 -11.69 -2.17 -0.59
C LEU A 13 -11.06 -1.09 -1.49
N GLU A 14 -10.65 0.02 -0.88
CA GLU A 14 -9.88 1.09 -1.52
C GLU A 14 -8.58 1.29 -0.74
N CYS A 15 -7.46 1.39 -1.46
CA CYS A 15 -6.15 1.56 -0.87
C CYS A 15 -5.42 2.74 -1.51
N TYR A 16 -4.57 3.42 -0.72
CA TYR A 16 -3.59 4.35 -1.27
C TYR A 16 -2.60 3.60 -2.18
N VAL A 17 -2.25 4.20 -3.31
CA VAL A 17 -1.33 3.62 -4.29
C VAL A 17 -0.19 4.58 -4.63
N CYS A 18 1.04 4.08 -4.50
CA CYS A 18 2.25 4.77 -4.93
C CYS A 18 3.36 3.74 -5.13
N GLU A 19 4.37 4.09 -5.92
CA GLU A 19 5.49 3.20 -6.22
C GLU A 19 6.80 3.93 -6.03
N GLN A 20 7.66 3.40 -5.15
CA GLN A 20 9.03 3.87 -4.89
C GLN A 20 9.11 5.39 -4.69
N GLN A 21 8.15 5.97 -3.99
CA GLN A 21 8.14 7.39 -3.72
C GLN A 21 9.01 7.69 -2.51
N GLU A 22 9.85 8.73 -2.60
CA GLU A 22 10.60 9.20 -1.43
C GLU A 22 9.61 9.81 -0.43
N GLY A 23 9.57 9.27 0.80
CA GLY A 23 8.66 9.73 1.83
C GLY A 23 7.20 9.30 1.66
N ASN A 24 6.37 9.72 2.63
CA ASN A 24 4.92 9.47 2.65
C ASN A 24 4.14 10.76 2.36
N ASP A 25 4.28 11.29 1.16
CA ASP A 25 3.61 12.50 0.70
C ASP A 25 2.93 12.28 -0.66
N ASP A 26 2.51 13.36 -1.31
CA ASP A 26 1.88 13.40 -2.63
C ASP A 26 1.01 12.17 -3.01
N LYS A 27 1.44 11.33 -3.98
CA LYS A 27 0.63 10.20 -4.44
C LYS A 27 0.37 9.20 -3.32
N CYS A 28 1.32 8.95 -2.42
CA CYS A 28 1.17 8.01 -1.30
C CYS A 28 0.08 8.41 -0.28
N ILE A 29 -0.39 9.67 -0.27
CA ILE A 29 -1.47 10.15 0.62
C ILE A 29 -2.69 10.71 -0.12
N LYS A 30 -2.64 10.82 -1.45
CA LYS A 30 -3.71 11.42 -2.27
C LYS A 30 -4.30 10.44 -3.28
N THR A 31 -3.50 9.51 -3.79
CA THR A 31 -3.93 8.62 -4.87
C THR A 31 -4.49 7.34 -4.28
N VAL A 32 -5.77 7.08 -4.52
CA VAL A 32 -6.45 5.85 -4.12
C VAL A 32 -6.83 5.04 -5.35
N ARG A 33 -6.85 3.71 -5.24
CA ARG A 33 -7.51 2.84 -6.22
C ARG A 33 -8.48 1.88 -5.54
N MET A 34 -9.53 1.53 -6.26
CA MET A 34 -10.40 0.41 -5.93
C MET A 34 -9.65 -0.91 -6.18
N CYS A 35 -9.63 -1.77 -5.17
CA CYS A 35 -8.99 -3.07 -5.24
C CYS A 35 -9.84 -4.07 -6.02
N GLN A 36 -9.19 -5.08 -6.59
CA GLN A 36 -9.86 -6.17 -7.29
C GLN A 36 -10.55 -7.09 -6.29
N ARG A 37 -11.53 -7.87 -6.75
CA ARG A 37 -12.31 -8.78 -5.90
C ARG A 37 -11.48 -9.80 -5.10
N HIS A 38 -10.28 -10.13 -5.58
CA HIS A 38 -9.41 -11.10 -4.94
C HIS A 38 -8.36 -10.45 -4.02
N GLU A 39 -8.21 -9.12 -4.05
CA GLU A 39 -7.31 -8.36 -3.19
C GLU A 39 -8.08 -7.96 -1.93
N ASP A 40 -7.63 -8.43 -0.77
CA ASP A 40 -8.36 -8.32 0.50
C ASP A 40 -7.62 -7.49 1.55
N THR A 41 -6.45 -6.93 1.22
CA THR A 41 -5.68 -6.07 2.13
C THR A 41 -4.93 -4.95 1.40
N CYS A 42 -4.61 -3.89 2.12
CA CYS A 42 -3.65 -2.87 1.68
C CYS A 42 -2.26 -3.23 2.18
N ALA A 43 -1.26 -3.20 1.29
CA ALA A 43 0.14 -3.41 1.63
C ALA A 43 0.92 -2.09 1.57
N THR A 44 1.91 -1.93 2.46
CA THR A 44 2.91 -0.87 2.42
C THR A 44 4.29 -1.49 2.56
N LEU A 45 5.17 -1.19 1.61
CA LEU A 45 6.59 -1.55 1.66
C LEU A 45 7.40 -0.28 1.89
N THR A 46 8.24 -0.27 2.92
CA THR A 46 9.16 0.82 3.23
C THR A 46 10.60 0.33 3.08
N LEU A 47 11.32 0.89 2.11
CA LEU A 47 12.73 0.59 1.86
C LEU A 47 13.58 1.71 2.46
N TRP A 48 14.33 1.38 3.50
CA TRP A 48 15.28 2.30 4.12
C TRP A 48 16.61 2.25 3.37
N THR A 49 17.11 3.42 2.97
CA THR A 49 18.39 3.54 2.28
C THR A 49 19.28 4.56 2.99
N THR A 50 20.58 4.27 3.03
CA THR A 50 21.57 5.26 3.44
C THR A 50 22.09 5.98 2.19
N PRO A 51 22.37 7.29 2.26
CA PRO A 51 23.07 7.98 1.18
C PRO A 51 24.40 7.27 0.88
N HIS A 52 24.77 7.22 -0.41
CA HIS A 52 26.00 6.58 -0.88
C HIS A 52 27.24 7.21 -0.22
N GLU A 53 27.24 8.53 -0.11
CA GLU A 53 28.32 9.28 0.53
C GLU A 53 28.09 9.39 2.04
N TRP A 54 29.12 9.08 2.82
CA TRP A 54 29.12 9.38 4.24
C TRP A 54 29.07 10.89 4.43
N THR A 55 28.06 11.36 5.15
CA THR A 55 27.89 12.76 5.51
C THR A 55 27.59 12.85 7.00
N PRO A 56 28.17 13.81 7.75
CA PRO A 56 27.97 13.93 9.21
C PRO A 56 26.50 14.13 9.65
N ARG A 57 25.59 14.34 8.69
CA ARG A 57 24.14 14.53 8.88
C ARG A 57 23.33 13.92 7.72
N GLY A 58 23.82 12.83 7.13
CA GLY A 58 23.12 12.19 6.01
C GLY A 58 21.68 11.88 6.34
N GLU A 59 20.74 12.53 5.65
CA GLU A 59 19.32 12.26 5.83
C GLU A 59 19.04 10.82 5.44
N ARG A 60 18.40 10.07 6.35
CA ARG A 60 17.94 8.72 6.06
C ARG A 60 16.79 8.83 5.06
N ARG A 61 17.06 8.47 3.81
CA ARG A 61 16.03 8.43 2.77
C ARG A 61 15.30 7.11 2.83
N HIS A 62 13.98 7.16 2.71
CA HIS A 62 13.16 5.97 2.62
C HIS A 62 12.21 6.10 1.44
N TYR A 63 12.05 4.99 0.73
CA TYR A 63 11.13 4.87 -0.37
C TYR A 63 9.93 4.04 0.04
N ILE A 64 8.74 4.50 -0.32
CA ILE A 64 7.47 3.88 0.03
C ILE A 64 6.77 3.42 -1.24
N SER A 65 6.31 2.17 -1.21
CA SER A 65 5.36 1.63 -2.17
C SER A 65 4.09 1.19 -1.43
N LYS A 66 2.92 1.56 -1.95
CA LYS A 66 1.61 1.19 -1.41
C LYS A 66 0.74 0.59 -2.50
N GLY A 67 -0.08 -0.39 -2.15
CA GLY A 67 -0.98 -1.03 -3.10
C GLY A 67 -1.98 -1.96 -2.45
N CYS A 68 -2.94 -2.44 -3.26
CA CYS A 68 -3.75 -3.58 -2.89
C CYS A 68 -2.95 -4.87 -3.06
N ASP A 69 -3.15 -5.83 -2.17
CA ASP A 69 -2.53 -7.16 -2.21
C ASP A 69 -3.47 -8.18 -1.54
N THR A 70 -3.03 -9.43 -1.40
CA THR A 70 -3.71 -10.41 -0.54
C THR A 70 -3.02 -10.53 0.81
N ARG A 71 -3.79 -10.86 1.85
CA ARG A 71 -3.25 -11.07 3.20
C ARG A 71 -2.20 -12.16 3.22
N ASP A 72 -2.37 -13.23 2.44
CA ASP A 72 -1.41 -14.33 2.34
C ASP A 72 -0.09 -13.89 1.70
N VAL A 73 -0.13 -13.04 0.66
CA VAL A 73 1.09 -12.47 0.07
C VAL A 73 1.75 -11.51 1.05
N CYS A 74 0.98 -10.67 1.72
CA CYS A 74 1.48 -9.70 2.69
C CYS A 74 2.20 -10.40 3.86
N THR A 75 1.60 -11.44 4.44
CA THR A 75 2.19 -12.22 5.53
C THR A 75 3.51 -12.88 5.10
N ARG A 76 3.52 -13.56 3.95
CA ARG A 76 4.75 -14.19 3.41
C ARG A 76 5.86 -13.17 3.15
N ARG A 77 5.52 -11.99 2.62
CA ARG A 77 6.51 -10.92 2.42
C ARG A 77 7.09 -10.44 3.75
N ASN A 78 6.27 -10.30 4.78
CA ASN A 78 6.71 -9.88 6.10
C ASN A 78 7.66 -10.92 6.74
N GLU A 79 7.35 -12.21 6.62
CA GLU A 79 8.21 -13.30 7.09
C GLU A 79 9.58 -13.33 6.39
N ASN A 80 9.63 -13.00 5.09
CA ASN A 80 10.89 -12.94 4.34
C ASN A 80 11.74 -11.70 4.64
N LEU A 81 11.18 -10.71 5.34
CA LEU A 81 11.88 -9.47 5.73
C LEU A 81 12.47 -9.53 7.15
N THR A 82 12.08 -10.53 7.95
CA THR A 82 12.66 -10.86 9.27
C THR A 82 13.80 -11.85 9.15
#